data_AF-A0A6C0EZU5-F1
#
_entry.id   AF-A0A6C0EZU5-F1
#
_cell.length_a   1.000
_cell.length_b   1.000
_cell.length_c   1.000
_cell.angle_alpha   90.00
_cell.angle_beta   90.00
_cell.angle_gamma   90.00
#
_symmetry.space_group_name_H-M   'P 1'
#
loop_
_entity.id
_entity.type
_entity.pdbx_description
1 polymer ?
#
loop_
_entity_poly.entity_id
_entity_poly.type
_entity_poly.pdbx_seq_one_letter_code
_entity_poly.pdbx_strand_id
1 'polypeptide(L)'
;MKCNTYITLATISIILIISIAILVLYKNYEDNPTSLELFISQTDAEKQIIANNNQINLLMNQFNANNIGLDNTLLGDQRTPETIDFEFQNNVASNINTVTSLLSSNYTPKITANSNLITNLENSLTDLENMISNMNLDKNKKKNYTHIKSFNNGMEMKLSKSRNNYQVPETGSNVAAYLVNVNNGCLSVGANDYDVYQCNDNNVKQLFTMKNILNENDYSNNIDKALPFDNVDKTKISYPFAMMKSVNNDNCLTNNHGTLTVQPCYSFVAQRWMPMEN
;
A
#
# COMPACT_ATOMS: atom_id res chain seq x y z
N MET A 1 9.37 -48.11 -22.88
CA MET A 1 10.47 -47.22 -22.45
C MET A 1 10.24 -45.81 -23.05
N LYS A 2 9.28 -45.03 -22.52
CA LYS A 2 8.95 -43.66 -23.01
C LYS A 2 8.47 -42.72 -21.87
N CYS A 3 8.83 -43.01 -20.60
CA CYS A 3 8.41 -42.20 -19.45
C CYS A 3 9.41 -41.13 -18.99
N ASN A 4 10.66 -41.15 -19.48
CA ASN A 4 11.69 -40.20 -19.00
C ASN A 4 11.69 -38.84 -19.71
N THR A 5 10.99 -38.69 -20.83
CA THR A 5 11.07 -37.48 -21.67
C THR A 5 10.11 -36.37 -21.22
N TYR A 6 9.04 -36.70 -20.51
CA TYR A 6 8.06 -35.70 -20.03
C TYR A 6 8.50 -35.02 -18.74
N ILE A 7 9.21 -35.74 -17.87
CA ILE A 7 9.75 -35.19 -16.61
C ILE A 7 10.84 -34.15 -16.90
N THR A 8 11.65 -34.37 -17.94
CA THR A 8 12.73 -33.45 -18.33
C THR A 8 12.22 -32.16 -18.96
N LEU A 9 11.11 -32.17 -19.70
CA LEU A 9 10.51 -30.94 -20.23
C LEU A 9 9.88 -30.08 -19.13
N ALA A 10 9.21 -30.69 -18.17
CA ALA A 10 8.58 -29.97 -17.06
C ALA A 10 9.63 -29.28 -16.18
N THR A 11 10.75 -29.95 -15.89
CA THR A 11 11.84 -29.36 -15.09
C THR A 11 12.54 -28.20 -15.80
N ILE A 12 12.77 -28.33 -17.12
CA ILE A 12 13.35 -27.23 -17.92
C ILE A 12 12.43 -26.01 -17.92
N SER A 13 11.12 -26.20 -18.04
CA SER A 13 10.14 -25.11 -18.02
C SER A 13 10.12 -24.37 -16.68
N ILE A 14 10.19 -25.09 -15.56
CA ILE A 14 10.22 -24.49 -14.21
C ILE A 14 11.50 -23.66 -14.01
N ILE A 15 12.66 -24.18 -14.43
CA ILE A 15 13.94 -23.46 -14.33
C ILE A 15 13.89 -22.17 -15.15
N LEU A 16 13.26 -22.19 -16.32
CA LEU A 16 13.12 -21.01 -17.18
C LEU A 16 12.25 -19.92 -16.53
N ILE A 17 11.13 -20.32 -15.92
CA ILE A 17 10.22 -19.39 -15.23
C ILE A 17 10.92 -18.74 -14.03
N ILE A 18 11.66 -19.53 -13.24
CA ILE A 18 12.43 -19.01 -12.09
C ILE A 18 13.48 -18.01 -12.58
N SER A 19 14.19 -18.32 -13.67
CA SER A 19 15.22 -17.44 -14.23
C SER A 19 14.65 -16.10 -14.72
N ILE A 20 13.47 -16.13 -15.35
CA ILE A 20 12.77 -14.90 -15.80
C ILE A 20 12.29 -14.10 -14.60
N ALA A 21 11.74 -14.74 -13.56
CA ALA A 21 11.31 -14.06 -12.34
C ALA A 21 12.48 -13.35 -11.63
N ILE A 22 13.64 -14.00 -11.56
CA ILE A 22 14.87 -13.40 -11.00
C ILE A 22 15.33 -12.20 -11.84
N LEU A 23 15.30 -12.30 -13.17
CA LEU A 23 15.65 -11.18 -14.06
C LEU A 23 14.70 -9.99 -13.94
N VAL A 24 13.40 -10.24 -13.81
CA VAL A 24 12.39 -9.18 -13.61
C VAL A 24 12.56 -8.52 -12.24
N LEU A 25 12.81 -9.30 -11.18
CA LEU A 25 13.09 -8.76 -9.85
C LEU A 25 14.39 -7.95 -9.82
N TYR A 26 15.44 -8.43 -10.51
CA TYR A 26 16.71 -7.72 -10.65
C TYR A 26 16.55 -6.40 -11.40
N LYS A 27 15.81 -6.41 -12.52
CA LYS A 27 15.54 -5.20 -13.30
C LYS A 27 14.67 -4.20 -12.55
N ASN A 28 13.65 -4.67 -11.82
CA ASN A 28 12.81 -3.82 -10.97
C ASN A 28 13.59 -3.22 -9.78
N TYR A 29 14.65 -3.90 -9.32
CA TYR A 29 15.59 -3.37 -8.33
C TYR A 29 16.53 -2.32 -8.94
N GLU A 30 17.03 -2.55 -10.17
CA GLU A 30 17.88 -1.60 -10.90
C GLU A 30 17.12 -0.32 -11.29
N ASP A 31 15.86 -0.45 -11.71
CA ASP A 31 15.00 0.65 -12.16
C ASP A 31 14.41 1.48 -10.98
N ASN A 32 14.53 1.01 -9.73
CA ASN A 32 13.97 1.66 -8.54
C ASN A 32 14.94 1.63 -7.33
N PRO A 33 16.10 2.33 -7.41
CA PRO A 33 17.20 2.20 -6.45
C PRO A 33 16.98 2.94 -5.11
N THR A 34 15.74 3.29 -4.77
CA THR A 34 15.41 4.19 -3.65
C THR A 34 15.94 3.76 -2.28
N SER A 35 16.28 2.47 -2.08
CA SER A 35 16.92 2.00 -0.85
C SER A 35 18.44 2.05 -0.88
N LEU A 36 19.07 1.93 -2.05
CA LEU A 36 20.52 1.95 -2.21
C LEU A 36 21.07 3.39 -2.26
N GLU A 37 20.34 4.34 -2.87
CA GLU A 37 20.70 5.77 -2.80
C GLU A 37 20.61 6.31 -1.37
N LEU A 38 19.67 5.80 -0.55
CA LEU A 38 19.57 6.15 0.86
C LEU A 38 20.79 5.64 1.66
N PHE A 39 21.23 4.40 1.39
CA PHE A 39 22.42 3.80 2.00
C PHE A 39 23.72 4.47 1.55
N ILE A 40 23.85 4.79 0.26
CA ILE A 40 25.00 5.50 -0.32
C ILE A 40 25.07 6.93 0.24
N SER A 41 23.94 7.61 0.41
CA SER A 41 23.89 8.95 1.02
C SER A 41 24.30 8.94 2.50
N GLN A 42 23.99 7.87 3.24
CA GLN A 42 24.49 7.67 4.60
C GLN A 42 26.01 7.41 4.61
N THR A 43 26.53 6.63 3.66
CA THR A 43 27.96 6.35 3.58
C THR A 43 28.79 7.58 3.18
N ASP A 44 28.25 8.45 2.34
CA ASP A 44 28.94 9.69 1.97
C ASP A 44 28.89 10.75 3.07
N ALA A 45 27.80 10.79 3.85
CA ALA A 45 27.74 11.59 5.08
C ALA A 45 28.75 11.10 6.13
N GLU A 46 28.89 9.78 6.32
CA GLU A 46 29.90 9.20 7.21
C GLU A 46 31.34 9.50 6.76
N LYS A 47 31.63 9.38 5.46
CA LYS A 47 32.94 9.76 4.90
C LYS A 47 33.25 11.24 5.13
N GLN A 48 32.25 12.11 4.99
CA GLN A 48 32.43 13.54 5.22
C GLN A 48 32.65 13.87 6.71
N ILE A 49 31.98 13.17 7.62
CA ILE A 49 32.23 13.29 9.08
C ILE A 49 33.65 12.82 9.43
N ILE A 50 34.11 11.70 8.87
CA ILE A 50 35.46 11.18 9.09
C ILE A 50 36.52 12.16 8.55
N ALA A 51 36.30 12.73 7.36
CA ALA A 51 37.20 13.73 6.77
C ALA A 51 37.29 15.00 7.65
N ASN A 52 36.16 15.49 8.14
CA ASN A 52 36.12 16.66 9.03
C ASN A 52 36.82 16.38 10.37
N ASN A 53 36.63 15.20 10.96
CA ASN A 53 37.31 14.81 12.20
C ASN A 53 38.84 14.71 12.02
N ASN A 54 39.29 14.21 10.88
CA ASN A 54 40.73 14.18 10.55
C ASN A 54 41.29 15.60 10.40
N GLN A 55 40.54 16.53 9.81
CA GLN A 55 40.95 17.93 9.67
C GLN A 55 41.01 18.64 11.04
N ILE A 56 40.06 18.36 11.94
CA ILE A 56 40.09 18.83 13.34
C ILE A 56 41.33 18.30 14.07
N ASN A 57 41.65 17.02 13.93
CA ASN A 57 42.83 16.43 14.55
C ASN A 57 44.14 17.03 14.01
N LEU A 58 44.22 17.33 12.71
CA LEU A 58 45.35 18.02 12.11
C LEU A 58 45.51 19.45 12.66
N LEU A 59 44.40 20.18 12.81
CA LEU A 59 44.40 21.53 13.41
C LEU A 59 44.81 21.49 14.89
N MET A 60 44.35 20.50 15.66
CA MET A 60 44.81 20.32 17.05
C MET A 60 46.30 19.99 17.14
N ASN A 61 46.81 19.16 16.24
CA ASN A 61 48.23 18.80 16.22
C ASN A 61 49.10 20.00 15.83
N GLN A 62 48.65 20.84 14.88
CA GLN A 62 49.31 22.11 14.55
C GLN A 62 49.27 23.09 15.73
N PHE A 63 48.15 23.17 16.45
CA PHE A 63 48.01 24.00 17.66
C PHE A 63 48.97 23.56 18.77
N ASN A 64 49.07 22.24 19.02
CA ASN A 64 50.00 21.69 20.01
C ASN A 64 51.46 21.84 19.60
N ALA A 65 51.79 21.71 18.32
CA ALA A 65 53.13 21.94 17.80
C ALA A 65 53.56 23.42 17.91
N ASN A 66 52.63 24.35 17.67
CA ASN A 66 52.89 25.79 17.74
C ASN A 66 52.94 26.33 19.19
N ASN A 67 52.33 25.63 20.16
CA ASN A 67 52.40 26.00 21.58
C ASN A 67 53.65 25.47 22.31
N ILE A 68 54.50 24.66 21.68
CA ILE A 68 55.78 24.19 22.26
C ILE A 68 56.93 25.19 21.98
N GLY A 69 56.66 26.31 21.30
CA GLY A 69 57.68 27.26 20.86
C GLY A 69 57.65 28.66 21.48
N LEU A 70 56.94 28.90 22.59
CA LEU A 70 57.07 30.16 23.34
C LEU A 70 58.22 30.03 24.34
N ASP A 71 59.43 29.88 23.80
CA ASP A 71 60.64 30.16 24.56
C ASP A 71 60.70 31.67 24.79
N ASN A 72 60.57 32.04 26.06
CA ASN A 72 60.25 33.37 26.53
C ASN A 72 61.50 34.27 26.57
N THR A 73 62.33 34.20 25.52
CA THR A 73 63.60 34.91 25.46
C THR A 73 63.75 35.62 24.12
N LEU A 74 63.77 36.95 24.20
CA LEU A 74 63.99 37.93 23.14
C LEU A 74 62.83 38.17 22.16
N LEU A 75 61.95 39.10 22.53
CA LEU A 75 61.84 40.43 21.91
C LEU A 75 60.70 41.20 22.59
N GLY A 76 61.00 42.40 23.06
CA GLY A 76 60.06 43.24 23.80
C GLY A 76 58.97 43.80 22.89
N ASP A 77 57.80 43.16 22.90
CA ASP A 77 56.56 43.78 22.44
C ASP A 77 55.56 43.83 23.60
N GLN A 78 55.18 45.05 23.98
CA GLN A 78 54.30 45.35 25.11
C GLN A 78 52.83 45.09 24.75
N ARG A 79 52.47 43.86 24.39
CA ARG A 79 51.06 43.45 24.40
C ARG A 79 50.82 42.61 25.64
N THR A 80 50.06 43.17 26.57
CA THR A 80 49.63 42.48 27.79
C THR A 80 48.91 41.17 27.42
N PRO A 81 49.22 40.05 28.10
CA PRO A 81 48.60 38.73 27.86
C PRO A 81 47.07 38.75 27.76
N GLU A 82 46.41 39.69 28.46
CA GLU A 82 44.95 39.88 28.46
C GLU A 82 44.37 40.27 27.08
N THR A 83 45.12 40.97 26.23
CA THR A 83 44.61 41.39 24.90
C THR A 83 44.67 40.29 23.84
N ILE A 84 45.70 39.44 23.89
CA ILE A 84 45.82 38.26 23.02
C ILE A 84 44.77 37.22 23.41
N ASP A 85 44.44 37.12 24.69
CA ASP A 85 43.41 36.23 25.22
C ASP A 85 42.00 36.62 24.71
N PHE A 86 41.65 37.92 24.72
CA PHE A 86 40.31 38.38 24.30
C PHE A 86 40.07 38.25 22.78
N GLU A 87 41.05 38.61 21.94
CA GLU A 87 40.92 38.52 20.48
C GLU A 87 40.86 37.05 20.02
N PHE A 88 41.66 36.18 20.65
CA PHE A 88 41.61 34.75 20.41
C PHE A 88 40.29 34.14 20.86
N GLN A 89 39.82 34.44 22.08
CA GLN A 89 38.53 33.96 22.60
C GLN A 89 37.36 34.40 21.70
N ASN A 90 37.35 35.64 21.22
CA ASN A 90 36.30 36.12 20.31
C ASN A 90 36.34 35.43 18.94
N ASN A 91 37.53 35.18 18.39
CA ASN A 91 37.65 34.45 17.12
C ASN A 91 37.21 32.99 17.26
N VAL A 92 37.56 32.33 18.36
CA VAL A 92 37.10 30.96 18.67
C VAL A 92 35.58 30.94 18.85
N ALA A 93 35.02 31.86 19.64
CA ALA A 93 33.57 31.95 19.86
C ALA A 93 32.81 32.24 18.56
N SER A 94 33.31 33.15 17.73
CA SER A 94 32.72 33.48 16.42
C SER A 94 32.73 32.28 15.46
N ASN A 95 33.84 31.54 15.41
CA ASN A 95 33.95 30.35 14.58
C ASN A 95 33.02 29.22 15.07
N ILE A 96 32.96 28.99 16.39
CA ILE A 96 32.01 28.03 16.98
C ILE A 96 30.58 28.41 16.61
N ASN A 97 30.18 29.67 16.81
CA ASN A 97 28.84 30.14 16.48
C ASN A 97 28.51 29.98 14.99
N THR A 98 29.48 30.27 14.11
CA THR A 98 29.31 30.12 12.66
C THR A 98 29.10 28.65 12.28
N VAL A 99 29.93 27.74 12.81
CA VAL A 99 29.80 26.29 12.57
C VAL A 99 28.48 25.75 13.13
N THR A 100 28.10 26.14 14.35
CA THR A 100 26.83 25.75 14.96
C THR A 100 25.63 26.24 14.16
N SER A 101 25.69 27.48 13.63
CA SER A 101 24.62 28.03 12.79
C SER A 101 24.48 27.27 11.46
N LEU A 102 25.59 26.91 10.82
CA LEU A 102 25.62 26.15 9.56
C LEU A 102 25.09 24.72 9.74
N LEU A 103 25.45 24.07 10.85
CA LEU A 103 24.92 22.75 11.19
C LEU A 103 23.42 22.83 11.47
N SER A 104 22.97 23.83 12.23
CA SER A 104 21.54 24.01 12.52
C SER A 104 20.74 24.30 11.26
N SER A 105 21.22 25.18 10.37
CA SER A 105 20.52 25.52 9.13
C SER A 105 20.41 24.34 8.15
N ASN A 106 21.40 23.45 8.13
CA ASN A 106 21.45 22.33 7.19
C ASN A 106 20.71 21.08 7.69
N TYR A 107 20.71 20.83 9.00
CA TYR A 107 20.16 19.59 9.56
C TYR A 107 18.77 19.75 10.15
N THR A 108 18.41 20.90 10.73
CA THR A 108 17.08 21.10 11.31
C THR A 108 15.96 20.92 10.27
N PRO A 109 16.04 21.48 9.05
CA PRO A 109 15.00 21.28 8.04
C PRO A 109 14.84 19.82 7.60
N LYS A 110 15.96 19.08 7.50
CA LYS A 110 15.96 17.66 7.14
C LYS A 110 15.33 16.81 8.24
N ILE A 111 15.64 17.10 9.51
CA ILE A 111 15.02 16.44 10.66
C ILE A 111 13.52 16.71 10.69
N THR A 112 13.08 17.95 10.48
CA THR A 112 11.66 18.30 10.41
C THR A 112 10.94 17.62 9.25
N ALA A 113 11.55 17.56 8.05
CA ALA A 113 10.97 16.87 6.90
C ALA A 113 10.79 15.37 7.17
N ASN A 114 11.79 14.73 7.79
CA ASN A 114 11.70 13.31 8.16
C ASN A 114 10.67 13.07 9.27
N SER A 115 10.56 13.97 10.25
CA SER A 115 9.53 13.90 11.29
C SER A 115 8.13 13.97 10.68
N ASN A 116 7.89 14.86 9.73
CA ASN A 116 6.60 14.97 9.03
C ASN A 116 6.28 13.71 8.23
N LEU A 117 7.28 13.10 7.58
CA LEU A 117 7.12 11.81 6.89
C LEU A 117 6.74 10.68 7.84
N ILE A 118 7.40 10.59 9.00
CA ILE A 118 7.10 9.60 10.04
C ILE A 118 5.67 9.79 10.55
N THR A 119 5.29 11.02 10.91
CA THR A 119 3.93 11.32 11.38
C THR A 119 2.87 10.97 10.32
N ASN A 120 3.14 11.22 9.03
CA ASN A 120 2.22 10.82 7.96
C ASN A 120 2.09 9.30 7.82
N LEU A 121 3.18 8.55 8.00
CA LEU A 121 3.18 7.08 8.00
C LEU A 121 2.43 6.52 9.21
N GLU A 122 2.64 7.10 10.40
CA GLU A 122 1.92 6.73 11.63
C GLU A 122 0.41 6.97 11.50
N ASN A 123 0.01 8.11 10.93
CA ASN A 123 -1.40 8.40 10.64
C ASN A 123 -1.97 7.37 9.64
N SER A 124 -1.22 7.04 8.59
CA SER A 124 -1.64 6.04 7.60
C SER A 124 -1.77 4.63 8.20
N LEU A 125 -0.87 4.25 9.10
CA LEU A 125 -0.93 2.99 9.86
C LEU A 125 -2.14 2.97 10.80
N THR A 126 -2.37 4.07 11.52
CA THR A 126 -3.53 4.23 12.42
C THR A 126 -4.84 4.13 11.65
N ASP A 127 -4.93 4.76 10.47
CA ASP A 127 -6.09 4.63 9.58
C ASP A 127 -6.27 3.19 9.11
N LEU A 128 -5.18 2.47 8.78
CA LEU A 128 -5.23 1.06 8.41
C LEU A 128 -5.72 0.17 9.56
N GLU A 129 -5.22 0.40 10.77
CA GLU A 129 -5.61 -0.32 11.98
C GLU A 129 -7.08 -0.05 12.33
N ASN A 130 -7.51 1.21 12.22
CA ASN A 130 -8.92 1.59 12.38
C ASN A 130 -9.80 0.94 11.32
N MET A 131 -9.35 0.88 10.05
CA MET A 131 -10.06 0.14 9.01
C MET A 131 -10.14 -1.34 9.36
N ILE A 132 -9.04 -1.99 9.76
CA ILE A 132 -9.01 -3.42 10.14
C ILE A 132 -9.94 -3.71 11.33
N SER A 133 -9.87 -2.86 12.36
CA SER A 133 -10.69 -2.95 13.58
C SER A 133 -12.18 -2.75 13.27
N ASN A 134 -12.52 -1.71 12.49
CA ASN A 134 -13.88 -1.45 12.02
C ASN A 134 -14.39 -2.56 11.09
N MET A 135 -13.49 -3.18 10.32
CA MET A 135 -13.84 -4.26 9.40
C MET A 135 -14.09 -5.60 10.09
N ASN A 136 -13.63 -5.83 11.33
CA ASN A 136 -13.86 -7.09 12.05
C ASN A 136 -13.61 -8.32 11.14
N LEU A 137 -12.49 -8.31 10.39
CA LEU A 137 -12.24 -9.22 9.25
C LEU A 137 -12.32 -10.71 9.64
N ASP A 138 -12.04 -11.05 10.90
CA ASP A 138 -12.20 -12.40 11.44
C ASP A 138 -13.65 -12.79 11.75
N LYS A 139 -14.55 -11.82 12.00
CA LYS A 139 -16.00 -12.08 12.10
C LYS A 139 -16.63 -12.25 10.72
N ASN A 140 -16.23 -11.47 9.72
CA ASN A 140 -16.84 -11.47 8.38
C ASN A 140 -16.61 -12.76 7.57
N LYS A 141 -15.62 -13.60 7.91
CA LYS A 141 -15.41 -14.91 7.27
C LYS A 141 -16.49 -15.96 7.62
N LYS A 142 -17.34 -15.72 8.62
CA LYS A 142 -18.41 -16.66 9.05
C LYS A 142 -19.83 -16.08 9.02
N LYS A 143 -20.00 -14.82 8.60
CA LYS A 143 -21.32 -14.17 8.60
C LYS A 143 -22.21 -14.77 7.50
N ASN A 144 -23.35 -15.30 7.91
CA ASN A 144 -24.39 -15.75 7.00
C ASN A 144 -25.29 -14.57 6.69
N TYR A 145 -24.98 -13.83 5.63
CA TYR A 145 -25.83 -12.72 5.20
C TYR A 145 -27.17 -13.26 4.70
N THR A 146 -28.24 -12.69 5.22
CA THR A 146 -29.63 -13.05 4.91
C THR A 146 -30.29 -12.01 4.02
N HIS A 147 -29.73 -10.80 3.94
CA HIS A 147 -30.24 -9.71 3.11
C HIS A 147 -29.11 -8.89 2.50
N ILE A 148 -29.45 -8.20 1.41
CA ILE A 148 -28.64 -7.13 0.81
C ILE A 148 -29.51 -5.92 0.57
N LYS A 149 -28.96 -4.74 0.81
CA LYS A 149 -29.62 -3.45 0.59
C LYS A 149 -28.91 -2.64 -0.48
N SER A 150 -29.64 -2.16 -1.46
CA SER A 150 -29.08 -1.38 -2.57
C SER A 150 -28.66 0.02 -2.11
N PHE A 151 -27.48 0.46 -2.51
CA PHE A 151 -27.04 1.85 -2.29
C PHE A 151 -27.70 2.86 -3.22
N ASN A 152 -28.32 2.41 -4.32
CA ASN A 152 -28.96 3.32 -5.27
C ASN A 152 -30.31 3.84 -4.75
N ASN A 153 -31.19 2.95 -4.30
CA ASN A 153 -32.54 3.32 -3.87
C ASN A 153 -32.98 2.68 -2.54
N GLY A 154 -32.08 2.01 -1.81
CA GLY A 154 -32.41 1.36 -0.54
C GLY A 154 -33.23 0.07 -0.65
N MET A 155 -33.50 -0.44 -1.85
CA MET A 155 -34.23 -1.71 -2.03
C MET A 155 -33.51 -2.86 -1.33
N GLU A 156 -34.26 -3.63 -0.56
CA GLU A 156 -33.76 -4.78 0.18
C GLU A 156 -34.17 -6.07 -0.51
N MET A 157 -33.24 -7.02 -0.59
CA MET A 157 -33.47 -8.34 -1.15
C MET A 157 -33.00 -9.41 -0.17
N LYS A 158 -33.76 -10.50 -0.11
CA LYS A 158 -33.42 -11.64 0.72
C LYS A 158 -32.44 -12.55 -0.01
N LEU A 159 -31.46 -13.04 0.72
CA LEU A 159 -30.51 -14.05 0.29
C LEU A 159 -30.80 -15.39 0.96
N SER A 160 -30.65 -16.47 0.19
CA SER A 160 -30.60 -17.83 0.73
C SER A 160 -29.21 -18.37 0.47
N LYS A 161 -28.50 -18.80 1.52
CA LYS A 161 -27.18 -19.42 1.35
C LYS A 161 -27.31 -20.77 0.65
N SER A 162 -26.50 -21.00 -0.38
CA SER A 162 -26.40 -22.31 -1.03
C SER A 162 -25.78 -23.33 -0.09
N ARG A 163 -26.21 -24.60 -0.18
CA ARG A 163 -25.54 -25.71 0.51
C ARG A 163 -24.16 -26.01 -0.08
N ASN A 164 -23.96 -25.64 -1.34
CA ASN A 164 -22.72 -25.83 -2.06
C ASN A 164 -21.91 -24.53 -2.06
N ASN A 165 -20.62 -24.64 -1.72
CA ASN A 165 -19.68 -23.57 -2.02
C ASN A 165 -19.37 -23.59 -3.52
N TYR A 166 -19.08 -22.42 -4.07
CA TYR A 166 -18.55 -22.31 -5.43
C TYR A 166 -17.03 -22.29 -5.38
N GLN A 167 -16.38 -23.05 -6.26
CA GLN A 167 -14.94 -22.99 -6.41
C GLN A 167 -14.60 -21.97 -7.50
N VAL A 168 -13.90 -20.90 -7.12
CA VAL A 168 -13.42 -19.87 -8.05
C VAL A 168 -12.36 -20.49 -8.98
N PRO A 169 -12.56 -20.53 -10.31
CA PRO A 169 -11.68 -21.25 -11.22
C PRO A 169 -10.22 -20.75 -11.19
N GLU A 170 -10.01 -19.45 -11.07
CA GLU A 170 -8.70 -18.81 -11.16
C GLU A 170 -7.83 -19.08 -9.93
N THR A 171 -8.46 -19.20 -8.76
CA THR A 171 -7.75 -19.28 -7.47
C THR A 171 -7.90 -20.65 -6.80
N GLY A 172 -8.82 -21.49 -7.28
CA GLY A 172 -9.20 -22.75 -6.65
C GLY A 172 -9.89 -22.59 -5.28
N SER A 173 -10.19 -21.35 -4.86
CA SER A 173 -10.73 -21.05 -3.54
C SER A 173 -12.23 -21.33 -3.46
N ASN A 174 -12.67 -21.92 -2.35
CA ASN A 174 -14.08 -22.13 -2.05
C ASN A 174 -14.69 -20.85 -1.47
N VAL A 175 -15.69 -20.30 -2.15
CA VAL A 175 -16.45 -19.13 -1.72
C VAL A 175 -17.91 -19.51 -1.47
N ALA A 176 -18.54 -18.85 -0.49
CA ALA A 176 -19.97 -19.05 -0.25
C ALA A 176 -20.78 -18.52 -1.44
N ALA A 177 -21.70 -19.36 -1.93
CA ALA A 177 -22.66 -18.98 -2.95
C ALA A 177 -24.02 -18.67 -2.32
N TYR A 178 -24.75 -17.75 -2.94
CA TYR A 178 -26.04 -17.26 -2.50
C TYR A 178 -27.04 -17.34 -3.66
N LEU A 179 -28.28 -17.62 -3.30
CA LEU A 179 -29.45 -17.46 -4.14
C LEU A 179 -30.09 -16.10 -3.83
N VAL A 180 -30.37 -15.29 -4.85
CA VAL A 180 -31.03 -13.99 -4.71
C VAL A 180 -32.53 -14.19 -4.87
N ASN A 181 -33.29 -14.02 -3.78
CA ASN A 181 -34.73 -14.26 -3.78
C ASN A 181 -35.49 -13.04 -4.34
N VAL A 182 -36.30 -13.26 -5.38
CA VAL A 182 -37.13 -12.24 -6.05
C VAL A 182 -38.49 -12.86 -6.35
N ASN A 183 -39.60 -12.18 -6.03
CA ASN A 183 -40.97 -12.60 -6.38
C ASN A 183 -41.29 -14.08 -6.07
N ASN A 184 -40.94 -14.58 -4.88
CA ASN A 184 -41.09 -15.99 -4.45
C ASN A 184 -40.28 -17.03 -5.24
N GLY A 185 -39.39 -16.60 -6.12
CA GLY A 185 -38.40 -17.43 -6.79
C GLY A 185 -36.98 -16.94 -6.53
N CYS A 186 -36.05 -17.47 -7.32
CA CYS A 186 -34.65 -17.09 -7.34
C CYS A 186 -34.28 -16.56 -8.72
N LEU A 187 -33.50 -15.49 -8.73
CA LEU A 187 -32.96 -14.92 -9.94
C LEU A 187 -32.02 -15.92 -10.61
N SER A 188 -32.24 -16.17 -11.90
CA SER A 188 -31.40 -17.00 -12.75
C SER A 188 -30.84 -16.17 -13.89
N VAL A 189 -29.56 -16.32 -14.16
CA VAL A 189 -28.83 -15.54 -15.17
C VAL A 189 -28.48 -16.45 -16.35
N GLY A 190 -28.95 -16.09 -17.54
CA GLY A 190 -28.57 -16.72 -18.79
C GLY A 190 -27.33 -16.06 -19.40
N ALA A 191 -27.20 -16.15 -20.73
CA ALA A 191 -26.09 -15.51 -21.43
C ALA A 191 -26.34 -14.00 -21.59
N ASN A 192 -27.55 -13.62 -22.01
CA ASN A 192 -27.95 -12.25 -22.32
C ASN A 192 -29.21 -11.80 -21.58
N ASP A 193 -29.78 -12.66 -20.75
CA ASP A 193 -31.06 -12.48 -20.09
C ASP A 193 -31.01 -12.94 -18.63
N TYR A 194 -32.05 -12.58 -17.89
CA TYR A 194 -32.29 -13.07 -16.55
C TYR A 194 -33.79 -13.27 -16.36
N ASP A 195 -34.15 -14.25 -15.54
CA ASP A 195 -35.53 -14.60 -15.26
C ASP A 195 -35.64 -15.17 -13.84
N VAL A 196 -36.86 -15.29 -13.32
CA VAL A 196 -37.13 -15.78 -11.97
C VAL A 196 -37.72 -17.17 -12.04
N TYR A 197 -37.01 -18.15 -11.49
CA TYR A 197 -37.48 -19.54 -11.41
C TYR A 197 -37.61 -20.01 -9.97
N GLN A 198 -38.15 -21.19 -9.77
CA GLN A 198 -38.07 -21.86 -8.48
C GLN A 198 -36.59 -22.03 -8.07
N CYS A 199 -36.31 -21.73 -6.81
CA CYS A 199 -34.98 -21.80 -6.23
C CYS A 199 -34.39 -23.21 -6.27
N ASN A 200 -33.19 -23.33 -6.84
CA ASN A 200 -32.45 -24.57 -6.97
C ASN A 200 -30.95 -24.31 -6.76
N ASP A 201 -30.41 -24.74 -5.62
CA ASP A 201 -29.01 -24.54 -5.21
C ASP A 201 -28.00 -25.41 -5.98
N ASN A 202 -28.48 -26.31 -6.85
CA ASN A 202 -27.64 -27.05 -7.80
C ASN A 202 -27.56 -26.37 -9.18
N ASN A 203 -28.38 -25.35 -9.44
CA ASN A 203 -28.35 -24.63 -10.70
C ASN A 203 -27.37 -23.46 -10.63
N VAL A 204 -26.20 -23.61 -11.27
CA VAL A 204 -25.15 -22.58 -11.32
C VAL A 204 -25.66 -21.23 -11.84
N LYS A 205 -26.67 -21.22 -12.72
CA LYS A 205 -27.29 -20.00 -13.24
C LYS A 205 -28.00 -19.18 -12.18
N GLN A 206 -28.40 -19.78 -11.06
CA GLN A 206 -29.05 -19.09 -9.95
C GLN A 206 -28.07 -18.68 -8.84
N LEU A 207 -26.80 -19.08 -8.94
CA LEU A 207 -25.81 -18.82 -7.91
C LEU A 207 -25.12 -17.47 -8.11
N PHE A 208 -24.96 -16.76 -7.00
CA PHE A 208 -24.22 -15.51 -6.92
C PHE A 208 -23.14 -15.62 -5.83
N THR A 209 -21.99 -15.00 -6.06
CA THR A 209 -20.96 -14.80 -5.05
C THR A 209 -21.00 -13.36 -4.57
N MET A 210 -20.71 -13.18 -3.28
CA MET A 210 -20.61 -11.86 -2.68
C MET A 210 -19.14 -11.47 -2.58
N LYS A 211 -18.76 -10.40 -3.28
CA LYS A 211 -17.43 -9.82 -3.21
C LYS A 211 -17.45 -8.55 -2.39
N ASN A 212 -16.83 -8.59 -1.22
CA ASN A 212 -16.64 -7.40 -0.39
C ASN A 212 -15.56 -6.51 -1.00
N ILE A 213 -15.88 -5.23 -1.15
CA ILE A 213 -15.03 -4.17 -1.67
C ILE A 213 -14.68 -3.25 -0.51
N LEU A 214 -13.42 -3.26 -0.11
CA LEU A 214 -12.96 -2.58 1.10
C LEU A 214 -12.38 -1.20 0.83
N ASN A 215 -11.83 -1.00 -0.37
CA ASN A 215 -11.17 0.22 -0.77
C ASN A 215 -11.20 0.39 -2.31
N GLU A 216 -10.59 1.48 -2.78
CA GLU A 216 -10.50 1.83 -4.19
C GLU A 216 -9.79 0.77 -5.03
N ASN A 217 -8.65 0.26 -4.55
CA ASN A 217 -7.85 -0.73 -5.28
C ASN A 217 -8.63 -2.04 -5.44
N ASP A 218 -9.29 -2.50 -4.38
CA ASP A 218 -10.18 -3.66 -4.45
C ASP A 218 -11.32 -3.44 -5.45
N TYR A 219 -11.90 -2.24 -5.51
CA TYR A 219 -12.98 -1.96 -6.45
C TYR A 219 -12.50 -2.03 -7.89
N SER A 220 -11.39 -1.33 -8.19
CA SER A 220 -10.74 -1.31 -9.50
C SER A 220 -10.42 -2.72 -10.02
N ASN A 221 -9.98 -3.61 -9.13
CA ASN A 221 -9.68 -5.01 -9.46
C ASN A 221 -10.92 -5.89 -9.69
N ASN A 222 -12.12 -5.43 -9.35
CA ASN A 222 -13.36 -6.23 -9.40
C ASN A 222 -14.39 -5.73 -10.41
N ILE A 223 -14.08 -4.66 -11.13
CA ILE A 223 -14.89 -4.15 -12.24
C ILE A 223 -14.25 -4.50 -13.60
N ASP A 224 -15.08 -4.49 -14.62
CA ASP A 224 -14.71 -4.67 -16.01
C ASP A 224 -13.86 -3.49 -16.48
N LYS A 225 -12.67 -3.81 -17.01
CA LYS A 225 -11.69 -2.84 -17.50
C LYS A 225 -12.08 -2.23 -18.85
N ALA A 226 -13.11 -2.75 -19.51
CA ALA A 226 -13.65 -2.17 -20.74
C ALA A 226 -14.20 -0.75 -20.52
N LEU A 227 -14.63 -0.42 -19.29
CA LEU A 227 -14.91 0.96 -18.88
C LEU A 227 -13.84 1.43 -17.88
N PRO A 228 -12.98 2.39 -18.24
CA PRO A 228 -11.89 2.82 -17.37
C PRO A 228 -12.43 3.44 -16.07
N PHE A 229 -11.95 2.91 -14.95
CA PHE A 229 -12.31 3.36 -13.60
C PHE A 229 -11.89 4.81 -13.31
N ASP A 230 -10.92 5.32 -14.07
CA ASP A 230 -10.36 6.67 -13.89
C ASP A 230 -11.35 7.78 -14.24
N ASN A 231 -12.42 7.47 -14.99
CA ASN A 231 -13.47 8.43 -15.32
C ASN A 231 -14.56 8.56 -14.23
N VAL A 232 -14.37 7.88 -13.09
CA VAL A 232 -15.31 7.87 -11.98
C VAL A 232 -14.84 8.87 -10.93
N ASP A 233 -15.75 9.68 -10.43
CA ASP A 233 -15.48 10.52 -9.27
C ASP A 233 -15.36 9.66 -8.00
N LYS A 234 -14.13 9.25 -7.71
CA LYS A 234 -13.74 8.37 -6.59
C LYS A 234 -14.14 8.96 -5.23
N THR A 235 -14.20 10.28 -5.11
CA THR A 235 -14.56 10.97 -3.86
C THR A 235 -16.01 10.72 -3.43
N LYS A 236 -16.87 10.29 -4.36
CA LYS A 236 -18.28 9.96 -4.10
C LYS A 236 -18.53 8.49 -3.77
N ILE A 237 -17.48 7.70 -3.61
CA ILE A 237 -17.59 6.27 -3.32
C ILE A 237 -17.37 6.04 -1.84
N SER A 238 -18.43 5.66 -1.12
CA SER A 238 -18.33 5.25 0.28
C SER A 238 -18.03 3.76 0.38
N TYR A 239 -16.89 3.44 1.00
CA TYR A 239 -16.48 2.09 1.36
C TYR A 239 -16.78 1.81 2.85
N PRO A 240 -16.93 0.54 3.28
CA PRO A 240 -16.97 -0.68 2.48
C PRO A 240 -18.37 -0.95 1.89
N PHE A 241 -18.42 -1.76 0.84
CA PHE A 241 -19.67 -2.32 0.29
C PHE A 241 -19.44 -3.71 -0.31
N ALA A 242 -20.50 -4.34 -0.82
CA ALA A 242 -20.44 -5.61 -1.52
C ALA A 242 -20.92 -5.47 -2.97
N MET A 243 -20.35 -6.29 -3.85
CA MET A 243 -20.85 -6.57 -5.18
C MET A 243 -21.36 -8.01 -5.23
N MET A 244 -22.50 -8.23 -5.87
CA MET A 244 -23.05 -9.57 -6.08
C MET A 244 -22.75 -9.99 -7.51
N LYS A 245 -21.91 -11.01 -7.69
CA LYS A 245 -21.47 -11.50 -9.01
C LYS A 245 -22.15 -12.81 -9.34
N SER A 246 -22.73 -12.90 -10.52
CA SER A 246 -23.28 -14.14 -11.08
C SER A 246 -22.16 -15.15 -11.29
N VAL A 247 -22.36 -16.37 -10.80
CA VAL A 247 -21.40 -17.46 -11.01
C VAL A 247 -21.37 -17.93 -12.48
N ASN A 248 -22.45 -17.69 -13.22
CA ASN A 248 -22.60 -18.19 -14.59
C ASN A 248 -21.81 -17.37 -15.63
N ASN A 249 -21.62 -16.07 -15.40
CA ASN A 249 -21.04 -15.16 -16.40
C ASN A 249 -20.27 -13.98 -15.78
N ASP A 250 -19.97 -14.01 -14.48
CA ASP A 250 -19.23 -12.99 -13.72
C ASP A 250 -19.82 -11.57 -13.74
N ASN A 251 -21.03 -11.41 -14.30
CA ASN A 251 -21.75 -10.14 -14.33
C ASN A 251 -22.29 -9.77 -12.95
N CYS A 252 -22.43 -8.47 -12.71
CA CYS A 252 -22.87 -7.92 -11.45
C CYS A 252 -24.38 -7.67 -11.41
N LEU A 253 -24.99 -8.06 -10.29
CA LEU A 253 -26.36 -7.71 -9.95
C LEU A 253 -26.47 -6.19 -9.80
N THR A 254 -27.38 -5.63 -10.57
CA THR A 254 -27.65 -4.20 -10.64
C THR A 254 -29.07 -3.93 -10.22
N ASN A 255 -29.25 -2.87 -9.45
CA ASN A 255 -30.54 -2.27 -9.22
C ASN A 255 -30.51 -0.80 -9.62
N ASN A 256 -31.17 -0.51 -10.73
CA ASN A 256 -31.35 0.86 -11.19
C ASN A 256 -32.77 1.32 -10.89
N HIS A 257 -32.95 2.08 -9.82
CA HIS A 257 -34.24 2.64 -9.41
C HIS A 257 -35.40 1.62 -9.29
N GLY A 258 -35.11 0.39 -8.85
CA GLY A 258 -36.09 -0.68 -8.65
C GLY A 258 -36.13 -1.70 -9.79
N THR A 259 -35.47 -1.40 -10.91
CA THR A 259 -35.26 -2.37 -11.98
C THR A 259 -34.01 -3.20 -11.69
N LEU A 260 -34.22 -4.48 -11.40
CA LEU A 260 -33.16 -5.46 -11.25
C LEU A 260 -32.67 -5.92 -12.61
N THR A 261 -31.35 -5.89 -12.84
CA THR A 261 -30.69 -6.45 -14.03
C THR A 261 -29.39 -7.13 -13.64
N VAL A 262 -28.81 -7.91 -14.56
CA VAL A 262 -27.46 -8.46 -14.42
C VAL A 262 -26.66 -8.03 -15.65
N GLN A 263 -25.58 -7.31 -15.42
CA GLN A 263 -24.77 -6.67 -16.47
C GLN A 263 -23.29 -6.70 -16.07
N PRO A 264 -22.33 -6.40 -16.97
CA PRO A 264 -20.92 -6.38 -16.60
C PRO A 264 -20.67 -5.47 -15.38
N CYS A 265 -19.68 -5.88 -14.59
CA CYS A 265 -19.36 -5.20 -13.35
C CYS A 265 -18.73 -3.84 -13.65
N TYR A 266 -19.42 -2.76 -13.31
CA TYR A 266 -18.97 -1.40 -13.53
C TYR A 266 -18.92 -0.62 -12.21
N SER A 267 -18.46 0.61 -12.30
CA SER A 267 -18.33 1.52 -11.16
C SER A 267 -19.65 2.15 -10.69
N PHE A 268 -20.80 1.68 -11.20
CA PHE A 268 -22.10 2.28 -10.92
C PHE A 268 -22.57 2.04 -9.47
N VAL A 269 -23.17 3.07 -8.85
CA VAL A 269 -23.81 2.94 -7.52
C VAL A 269 -24.91 1.87 -7.50
N ALA A 270 -25.55 1.64 -8.65
CA ALA A 270 -26.56 0.60 -8.87
C ALA A 270 -26.06 -0.83 -8.61
N GLN A 271 -24.74 -1.06 -8.63
CA GLN A 271 -24.12 -2.36 -8.40
C GLN A 271 -23.54 -2.53 -7.00
N ARG A 272 -23.75 -1.54 -6.12
CA ARG A 272 -23.21 -1.53 -4.75
C ARG A 272 -24.30 -1.91 -3.77
N TRP A 273 -23.96 -2.86 -2.90
CA TRP A 273 -24.88 -3.49 -1.97
C TRP A 273 -24.31 -3.45 -0.56
N MET A 274 -25.15 -3.23 0.43
CA MET A 274 -24.80 -3.43 1.84
C MET A 274 -25.31 -4.80 2.28
N PRO A 275 -24.41 -5.74 2.62
CA PRO A 275 -24.83 -7.02 3.18
C PRO A 275 -25.31 -6.83 4.61
N MET A 276 -26.41 -7.49 4.96
CA MET A 276 -27.05 -7.38 6.27
C MET A 276 -27.23 -8.77 6.89
N GLU A 277 -27.02 -8.83 8.19
CA GLU A 277 -27.37 -9.99 9.03
C GLU A 277 -28.81 -9.81 9.54
N ASN A 278 -29.49 -10.91 9.84
CA ASN A 278 -30.74 -10.87 10.60
C ASN A 278 -30.46 -10.66 12.09
#